data_AF-A0A7S4D4S7-F1
#
_entry.id   AF-A0A7S4D4S7-F1
#
_cell.length_a   1.000
_cell.length_b   1.000
_cell.length_c   1.000
_cell.angle_alpha   90.00
_cell.angle_beta   90.00
_cell.angle_gamma   90.00
#
_symmetry.space_group_name_H-M   'P 1'
#
loop_
_entity.id
_entity.type
_entity.pdbx_description
1 polymer ?
#
loop_
_entity_poly.entity_id
_entity_poly.type
_entity_poly.pdbx_seq_one_letter_code
_entity_poly.pdbx_strand_id
1 'polypeptide(L)'
;VARADRYSCPRPPTPDARTVAALAQQFTSDTFPTAEDVHRAGRFMLATELAAEPFLRHRCRLAFRRHATVSTLPTAKGRAEIDFFHPLHGLQYLQRKPAEDFLNPPPAAAAGAAGGGAPWWEALRAALAAPW
;
A
#
# COMPACT_ATOMS: atom_id res chain seq x y z
N VAL A 1 13.24 -17.16 -24.39
CA VAL A 1 12.03 -17.55 -25.16
C VAL A 1 10.85 -17.68 -24.20
N ALA A 2 9.83 -16.85 -24.41
CA ALA A 2 8.44 -16.92 -23.91
C ALA A 2 8.18 -16.92 -22.37
N ARG A 3 8.21 -15.75 -21.72
CA ARG A 3 7.46 -15.55 -20.46
C ARG A 3 6.88 -14.15 -20.23
N ALA A 4 7.15 -13.18 -21.10
CA ALA A 4 6.67 -11.80 -20.95
C ALA A 4 5.27 -11.55 -21.54
N ASP A 5 4.82 -12.36 -22.50
CA ASP A 5 3.62 -12.02 -23.30
C ASP A 5 2.29 -12.58 -22.80
N ARG A 6 2.24 -13.21 -21.62
CA ARG A 6 0.96 -13.75 -21.08
C ARG A 6 0.01 -12.71 -20.48
N TYR A 7 0.47 -11.46 -20.32
CA TYR A 7 -0.35 -10.34 -19.86
C TYR A 7 -0.15 -9.09 -20.75
N SER A 8 0.04 -9.29 -22.06
CA SER A 8 -0.34 -8.22 -23.00
C SER A 8 -1.86 -8.14 -22.97
N CYS A 9 -2.40 -7.54 -21.91
CA CYS A 9 -3.80 -7.21 -21.86
C CYS A 9 -4.00 -6.22 -23.02
N PRO A 10 -4.76 -6.56 -24.07
CA PRO A 10 -5.11 -5.55 -25.05
C PRO A 10 -5.70 -4.38 -24.28
N ARG A 11 -5.17 -3.19 -24.55
CA ARG A 11 -5.64 -1.96 -23.89
C ARG A 11 -7.16 -2.00 -23.96
N PRO A 12 -7.88 -1.96 -22.81
CA PRO A 12 -9.32 -2.01 -22.86
C PRO A 12 -9.78 -0.87 -23.78
N PRO A 13 -10.78 -1.12 -24.64
CA PRO A 13 -11.31 -0.08 -25.49
C PRO A 13 -11.63 1.13 -24.60
N THR A 14 -11.18 2.31 -25.00
CA THR A 14 -11.58 3.55 -24.34
C THR A 14 -13.10 3.52 -24.26
N PRO A 15 -13.71 3.72 -23.08
CA PRO A 15 -15.15 3.60 -22.96
C PRO A 15 -15.79 4.59 -23.93
N ASP A 16 -16.44 4.07 -24.97
CA ASP A 16 -17.28 4.87 -25.84
C ASP A 16 -18.35 5.49 -24.95
N ALA A 17 -18.62 6.76 -25.14
CA ALA A 17 -19.48 7.59 -24.30
C ALA A 17 -20.98 7.20 -24.30
N ARG A 18 -21.34 5.93 -24.55
CA ARG A 18 -22.58 5.33 -24.02
C ARG A 18 -22.44 5.27 -22.51
N THR A 19 -22.66 6.44 -21.92
CA THR A 19 -22.37 6.82 -20.54
C THR A 19 -22.79 5.69 -19.61
N VAL A 20 -21.92 5.30 -18.68
CA VAL A 20 -22.23 4.27 -17.67
C VAL A 20 -23.58 4.55 -16.97
N ALA A 21 -23.94 5.84 -16.86
CA ALA A 21 -25.25 6.31 -16.42
C ALA A 21 -26.43 5.88 -17.33
N ALA A 22 -26.30 5.95 -18.65
CA ALA A 22 -27.34 5.55 -19.60
C ALA A 22 -27.60 4.03 -19.58
N LEU A 23 -26.55 3.22 -19.37
CA LEU A 23 -26.69 1.79 -19.14
C LEU A 23 -27.31 1.51 -17.76
N ALA A 24 -26.87 2.21 -16.72
CA ALA A 24 -27.39 2.03 -15.37
C ALA A 24 -28.90 2.28 -15.26
N GLN A 25 -29.44 3.24 -16.02
CA GLN A 25 -30.88 3.51 -16.09
C GLN A 25 -31.70 2.28 -16.53
N GLN A 26 -31.13 1.41 -17.37
CA GLN A 26 -31.79 0.19 -17.86
C GLN A 26 -31.88 -0.92 -16.79
N PHE A 27 -31.08 -0.82 -15.73
CA PHE A 27 -30.99 -1.83 -14.66
C PHE A 27 -31.56 -1.32 -13.32
N THR A 28 -32.38 -0.28 -13.36
CA THR A 28 -33.09 0.24 -12.18
C THR A 28 -34.14 -0.77 -11.72
N SER A 29 -34.20 -1.06 -10.42
CA SER A 29 -35.13 -2.02 -9.81
C SER A 29 -35.62 -1.49 -8.46
N ASP A 30 -36.63 -2.12 -7.83
CA ASP A 30 -37.12 -1.70 -6.50
C ASP A 30 -36.01 -1.74 -5.42
N THR A 31 -35.02 -2.63 -5.61
CA THR A 31 -33.83 -2.71 -4.76
C THR A 31 -32.82 -1.59 -5.02
N PHE A 32 -32.81 -1.01 -6.23
CA PHE A 32 -31.89 0.06 -6.65
C PHE A 32 -32.68 1.16 -7.37
N PRO A 33 -33.24 2.13 -6.63
CA PRO A 33 -34.15 3.12 -7.18
C PRO A 33 -33.45 4.18 -8.05
N THR A 34 -32.15 4.42 -7.82
CA THR A 34 -31.37 5.45 -8.52
C THR A 34 -30.30 4.81 -9.40
N ALA A 35 -30.06 5.39 -10.59
CA ALA A 35 -29.00 4.95 -11.49
C ALA A 35 -27.59 5.02 -10.86
N GLU A 36 -27.38 5.95 -9.91
CA GLU A 36 -26.13 6.01 -9.13
C GLU A 36 -25.93 4.78 -8.24
N ASP A 37 -27.00 4.27 -7.64
CA ASP A 37 -26.95 3.11 -6.74
C ASP A 37 -26.63 1.85 -7.53
N VAL A 38 -27.24 1.69 -8.71
CA VAL A 38 -26.90 0.63 -9.67
C VAL A 38 -25.42 0.69 -10.06
N HIS A 39 -24.90 1.89 -10.32
CA HIS A 39 -23.49 2.07 -10.67
C HIS A 39 -22.55 1.72 -9.50
N ARG A 40 -22.89 2.13 -8.27
CA ARG A 40 -22.12 1.77 -7.06
C ARG A 40 -22.13 0.27 -6.83
N ALA A 41 -23.29 -0.38 -6.99
CA ALA A 41 -23.44 -1.83 -6.87
C ALA A 41 -22.60 -2.56 -7.93
N GLY A 42 -22.65 -2.14 -9.19
CA GLY A 42 -21.83 -2.72 -10.25
C GLY A 42 -20.32 -2.59 -10.00
N ARG A 43 -19.87 -1.43 -9.50
CA ARG A 43 -18.47 -1.23 -9.10
C ARG A 43 -18.07 -2.12 -7.94
N PHE A 44 -18.94 -2.28 -6.95
CA PHE A 44 -18.70 -3.14 -5.80
C PHE A 44 -18.61 -4.61 -6.21
N MET A 45 -19.52 -5.08 -7.07
CA MET A 45 -19.50 -6.44 -7.61
C MET A 45 -18.19 -6.72 -8.34
N LEU A 46 -17.83 -5.85 -9.30
CA LEU A 46 -16.59 -6.00 -10.06
C LEU A 46 -15.35 -5.94 -9.16
N ALA A 47 -15.32 -5.02 -8.19
CA ALA A 47 -14.21 -4.90 -7.25
C ALA A 47 -14.07 -6.18 -6.39
N THR A 48 -15.17 -6.80 -6.00
CA THR A 48 -15.19 -8.04 -5.22
C THR A 48 -14.65 -9.22 -6.03
N GLU A 49 -15.06 -9.35 -7.30
CA GLU A 49 -14.54 -10.37 -8.22
C GLU A 49 -13.03 -10.22 -8.45
N LEU A 50 -12.58 -9.00 -8.75
CA LEU A 50 -11.15 -8.71 -8.91
C LEU A 50 -10.36 -8.95 -7.63
N ALA A 51 -10.95 -8.64 -6.47
CA ALA A 51 -10.33 -8.89 -5.18
C ALA A 51 -10.27 -10.39 -4.82
N ALA A 52 -11.12 -11.25 -5.40
CA ALA A 52 -11.11 -12.69 -5.18
C ALA A 52 -10.03 -13.44 -5.98
N GLU A 53 -9.62 -12.87 -7.12
CA GLU A 53 -8.72 -13.50 -8.08
C GLU A 53 -7.30 -13.74 -7.49
N PRO A 54 -6.79 -14.99 -7.49
CA PRO A 54 -5.54 -15.34 -6.80
C PRO A 54 -4.28 -14.74 -7.45
N PHE A 55 -4.26 -14.56 -8.78
CA PHE A 55 -3.12 -13.99 -9.48
C PHE A 55 -2.94 -12.50 -9.16
N LEU A 56 -4.01 -11.71 -9.18
CA LEU A 56 -4.04 -10.30 -8.78
C LEU A 56 -3.55 -10.16 -7.34
N ARG A 57 -4.08 -10.98 -6.42
CA ARG A 57 -3.59 -11.01 -5.03
C ARG A 57 -2.10 -11.29 -4.94
N HIS A 58 -1.59 -12.24 -5.73
CA HIS A 58 -0.16 -12.56 -5.76
C HIS A 58 0.68 -11.41 -6.31
N ARG A 59 0.25 -10.78 -7.42
CA ARG A 59 0.93 -9.61 -8.01
C ARG A 59 0.90 -8.40 -7.07
N CYS A 60 -0.23 -8.10 -6.45
CA CYS A 60 -0.36 -7.02 -5.46
C CYS A 60 0.59 -7.24 -4.27
N ARG A 61 0.67 -8.46 -3.72
CA ARG A 61 1.63 -8.79 -2.65
C ARG A 61 3.08 -8.59 -3.08
N LEU A 62 3.43 -8.99 -4.31
CA LEU A 62 4.79 -8.81 -4.84
C LEU A 62 5.12 -7.33 -5.02
N ALA A 63 4.22 -6.55 -5.61
CA ALA A 63 4.39 -5.11 -5.80
C ALA A 63 4.49 -4.38 -4.47
N PHE A 64 3.65 -4.75 -3.50
CA PHE A 64 3.68 -4.19 -2.15
C PHE A 64 5.03 -4.46 -1.48
N ARG A 65 5.52 -5.71 -1.47
CA ARG A 65 6.83 -6.02 -0.84
C ARG A 65 7.99 -5.23 -1.46
N ARG A 66 7.95 -4.98 -2.77
CA ARG A 66 9.02 -4.25 -3.50
C ARG A 66 8.97 -2.73 -3.35
N HIS A 67 7.78 -2.16 -3.16
CA HIS A 67 7.58 -0.71 -3.21
C HIS A 67 6.99 -0.12 -1.92
N ALA A 68 6.69 -0.95 -0.93
CA ALA A 68 6.17 -0.49 0.34
C ALA A 68 7.19 0.43 1.01
N THR A 69 6.68 1.55 1.52
CA THR A 69 7.45 2.46 2.36
C THR A 69 6.71 2.66 3.68
N VAL A 70 7.47 2.81 4.75
CA VAL A 70 6.99 3.05 6.10
C VAL A 70 7.08 4.55 6.36
N SER A 71 5.95 5.12 6.75
CA SER A 71 5.84 6.48 7.27
C SER A 71 5.00 6.48 8.54
N THR A 72 5.36 7.35 9.48
CA THR A 72 4.64 7.52 10.74
C THR A 72 4.02 8.91 10.79
N LEU A 73 2.80 8.99 11.32
CA LEU A 73 2.15 10.26 11.63
C LEU A 73 1.81 10.26 13.11
N PRO A 74 2.39 11.17 13.93
CA PRO A 74 2.13 11.18 15.35
C PRO A 74 0.71 11.66 15.64
N THR A 75 0.01 10.93 16.52
CA THR A 75 -1.31 11.29 17.06
C THR A 75 -1.20 12.46 18.03
N ALA A 76 -2.32 13.08 18.41
CA ALA A 76 -2.32 14.21 19.34
C ALA A 76 -1.66 13.87 20.69
N LYS A 77 -1.89 12.66 21.22
CA LYS A 77 -1.24 12.17 22.44
C LYS A 77 0.25 11.92 22.27
N GLY A 78 0.63 11.25 21.17
CA GLY A 78 2.04 10.96 20.89
C GLY A 78 2.92 12.21 20.78
N ARG A 79 2.38 13.33 20.30
CA ARG A 79 3.12 14.61 20.26
C ARG A 79 3.40 15.22 21.64
N ALA A 80 2.58 14.92 22.64
CA ALA A 80 2.74 15.43 24.00
C ALA A 80 3.56 14.49 24.89
N GLU A 81 3.46 13.19 24.67
CA GLU A 81 4.11 12.15 25.46
C GLU A 81 5.55 11.86 25.00
N ILE A 82 5.84 11.98 23.69
CA ILE A 82 7.17 11.72 23.13
C ILE A 82 8.02 12.98 23.29
N ASP A 83 8.65 13.08 24.45
CA ASP A 83 9.69 14.07 24.71
C ASP A 83 11.05 13.62 24.14
N PHE A 84 12.07 14.47 24.18
CA PHE A 84 13.42 14.20 23.66
C PHE A 84 14.09 12.97 24.29
N PHE A 85 13.71 12.64 25.54
CA PHE A 85 14.24 11.50 26.29
C PHE A 85 13.42 10.21 26.10
N HIS A 86 12.35 10.25 25.31
CA HIS A 86 11.53 9.08 25.05
C HIS A 86 12.26 8.11 24.10
N PRO A 87 12.25 6.79 24.32
CA PRO A 87 12.96 5.83 23.47
C PRO A 87 12.47 5.82 22.00
N LEU A 88 11.21 6.24 21.78
CA LEU A 88 10.60 6.38 20.46
C LEU A 88 10.82 7.77 19.82
N HIS A 89 11.60 8.65 20.46
CA HIS A 89 11.95 9.94 19.91
C HIS A 89 12.72 9.77 18.59
N GLY A 90 12.28 10.47 17.55
CA GLY A 90 12.77 10.31 16.17
C GLY A 90 11.97 9.33 15.31
N LEU A 91 11.38 8.27 15.89
CA LEU A 91 10.51 7.34 15.15
C LEU A 91 9.17 7.96 14.76
N GLN A 92 8.75 9.02 15.45
CA GLN A 92 7.55 9.79 15.11
C GLN A 92 7.65 10.52 13.76
N TYR A 93 8.87 10.74 13.25
CA TYR A 93 9.11 11.49 12.02
C TYR A 93 9.63 10.62 10.87
N LEU A 94 9.38 9.30 10.89
CA LEU A 94 9.76 8.44 9.78
C LEU A 94 9.00 8.82 8.51
N GLN A 95 9.76 9.11 7.44
CA GLN A 95 9.22 9.45 6.14
C GLN A 95 9.76 8.51 5.07
N ARG A 96 8.83 7.81 4.41
CA ARG A 96 9.02 7.03 3.18
C ARG A 96 10.25 6.09 3.21
N LYS A 97 10.50 5.43 4.34
CA LYS A 97 11.60 4.44 4.46
C LYS A 97 11.20 3.13 3.81
N PRO A 98 12.05 2.48 2.98
CA PRO A 98 11.66 1.24 2.31
C PRO A 98 11.36 0.13 3.33
N ALA A 99 10.27 -0.60 3.12
CA ALA A 99 9.86 -1.67 4.03
C ALA A 99 10.82 -2.87 3.99
N GLU A 100 11.53 -3.08 2.87
CA GLU A 100 12.48 -4.19 2.70
C GLU A 100 13.60 -4.16 3.74
N ASP A 101 14.11 -2.98 4.11
CA ASP A 101 15.15 -2.81 5.13
C ASP A 101 14.72 -3.34 6.51
N PHE A 102 13.42 -3.34 6.81
CA PHE A 102 12.88 -3.83 8.07
C PHE A 102 12.67 -5.36 8.06
N LEU A 103 12.26 -5.93 6.92
CA LEU A 103 11.98 -7.37 6.80
C LEU A 103 13.24 -8.19 6.56
N ASN A 104 14.16 -7.69 5.75
CA ASN A 104 15.44 -8.32 5.46
C ASN A 104 16.55 -7.32 5.73
N PRO A 105 16.94 -7.15 7.01
CA PRO A 105 17.99 -6.23 7.35
C PRO A 105 19.27 -6.63 6.60
N PRO A 106 19.93 -5.69 5.89
CA PRO A 106 21.16 -6.01 5.19
C PRO A 106 22.19 -6.57 6.20
N PRO A 107 22.99 -7.58 5.82
CA PRO A 107 24.07 -8.05 6.68
C PRO A 107 24.97 -6.85 7.01
N ALA A 108 25.38 -6.72 8.27
CA ALA A 108 26.01 -5.52 8.84
C ALA A 108 27.17 -4.91 8.01
N ALA A 109 27.82 -5.69 7.15
CA ALA A 109 28.90 -5.25 6.26
C ALA A 109 28.45 -4.45 5.02
N ALA A 110 27.19 -4.55 4.56
CA ALA A 110 26.72 -3.91 3.33
C ALA A 110 26.18 -2.48 3.52
N ALA A 111 26.07 -2.00 4.77
CA ALA A 111 25.45 -0.72 5.12
C ALA A 111 26.40 0.51 5.04
N GLY A 112 27.61 0.35 4.50
CA GLY A 112 28.63 1.39 4.44
C GLY A 112 28.45 2.48 3.36
N ALA A 113 27.34 2.51 2.62
CA ALA A 113 27.24 3.32 1.39
C ALA A 113 26.56 4.70 1.53
N ALA A 114 26.15 5.13 2.72
CA ALA A 114 25.58 6.47 2.90
C ALA A 114 26.04 7.12 4.22
N GLY A 115 27.23 7.71 4.20
CA GLY A 115 27.66 8.77 5.13
C GLY A 115 27.76 8.39 6.61
N GLY A 116 28.90 7.84 7.01
CA GLY A 116 29.53 8.05 8.32
C GLY A 116 28.63 8.04 9.57
N GLY A 117 27.90 6.96 9.80
CA GLY A 117 27.14 6.73 11.02
C GLY A 117 26.47 5.36 10.97
N ALA A 118 26.20 4.76 12.14
CA ALA A 118 25.46 3.51 12.22
C ALA A 118 24.13 3.64 11.44
N PRO A 119 23.72 2.62 10.66
CA PRO A 119 22.51 2.70 9.86
C PRO A 119 21.30 2.95 10.78
N TRP A 120 20.37 3.80 10.35
CA TRP A 120 19.20 4.20 11.14
C TRP A 120 18.36 3.01 11.66
N TRP A 121 18.42 1.85 11.00
CA TRP A 121 17.72 0.63 11.44
C TRP A 121 18.39 -0.06 12.64
N GLU A 122 19.69 0.14 12.87
CA GLU A 122 20.37 -0.32 14.10
C GLU A 122 19.93 0.50 15.31
N ALA A 123 19.79 1.82 15.14
CA ALA A 123 19.22 2.69 16.18
C ALA A 123 17.77 2.28 16.52
N LEU A 124 16.96 1.94 15.50
CA LEU A 124 15.62 1.38 15.70
C LEU A 124 15.66 0.04 16.44
N ARG A 125 16.55 -0.88 16.05
CA ARG A 125 16.66 -2.19 16.69
C ARG A 125 17.13 -2.08 18.13
N ALA A 126 18.08 -1.19 18.42
CA ALA A 126 18.53 -0.88 19.77
C ALA A 126 17.40 -0.25 20.62
N ALA A 127 16.62 0.68 20.05
CA ALA A 127 15.48 1.29 20.72
C ALA A 127 14.36 0.27 21.03
N LEU A 128 14.15 -0.73 20.16
CA LEU A 128 13.17 -1.80 20.37
C LEU A 128 13.66 -2.93 21.27
N ALA A 129 14.97 -3.16 21.35
CA ALA A 129 15.59 -4.22 22.16
C ALA A 129 15.94 -3.77 23.59
N ALA A 130 15.84 -2.47 23.89
CA ALA A 130 16.03 -1.97 25.25
C ALA A 130 14.92 -2.51 26.17
N PRO A 131 15.24 -3.20 27.28
CA PRO A 131 14.25 -3.58 28.27
C PRO A 131 13.73 -2.30 28.96
N TRP A 132 12.40 -2.27 29.13
CA TRP A 132 11.63 -1.22 29.81
C TRP A 132 12.26 -0.81 31.15
#